data_AF-A0A9J5W231-F1
#
_entry.id   AF-A0A9J5W231-F1
#
_cell.length_a   1.000
_cell.length_b   1.000
_cell.length_c   1.000
_cell.angle_alpha   90.00
_cell.angle_beta   90.00
_cell.angle_gamma   90.00
#
_symmetry.space_group_name_H-M   'P 1'
#
loop_
_entity.id
_entity.type
_entity.pdbx_description
1 polymer ?
#
loop_
_entity_poly.entity_id
_entity_poly.type
_entity_poly.pdbx_seq_one_letter_code
_entity_poly.pdbx_strand_id
1 'polypeptide(L)'
;MFISISGPPIKEVSFVGNNSVEYESRCVRRKDLLETLANELPQGAIRYSSKVDSIEESGPSKLVHLADGSTIRTKVNLSLESLTWIPYY
;
A
#
# COMPACT_ATOMS: atom_id res chain seq x y z
N MET A 1 14.17 -27.58 5.55
CA MET A 1 14.89 -26.54 6.33
C MET A 1 14.04 -25.28 6.25
N PHE A 2 13.35 -24.90 7.32
CA PHE A 2 12.51 -23.70 7.36
C PHE A 2 13.23 -22.67 8.21
N ILE A 3 13.58 -21.52 7.63
CA ILE A 3 14.23 -20.44 8.35
C ILE A 3 13.20 -19.71 9.21
N SER A 4 13.53 -19.51 10.50
CA SER A 4 12.72 -18.75 11.44
C SER A 4 13.01 -17.26 11.24
N ILE A 5 11.98 -16.47 10.94
CA ILE A 5 12.12 -15.02 10.82
C ILE A 5 11.89 -14.43 12.21
N SER A 6 12.97 -14.26 12.98
CA SER A 6 12.97 -13.56 14.26
C SER A 6 12.77 -12.04 14.03
N GLY A 7 11.53 -11.63 13.79
CA GLY A 7 11.12 -10.23 13.90
C GLY A 7 10.90 -9.83 15.37
N PRO A 8 10.99 -8.52 15.72
CA PRO A 8 10.72 -8.05 17.07
C PRO A 8 9.32 -8.49 17.55
N PRO A 9 9.13 -8.70 18.87
CA PRO A 9 7.86 -9.17 19.42
C PRO A 9 6.71 -8.26 18.98
N ILE A 10 5.62 -8.90 18.54
CA ILE A 10 4.39 -8.25 18.14
C ILE A 10 3.95 -7.37 19.31
N LYS A 11 3.87 -6.05 19.09
CA LYS A 11 3.45 -5.11 20.12
C LYS A 11 1.96 -5.33 20.34
N GLU A 12 1.58 -6.00 21.43
CA GLU A 12 0.18 -6.12 21.83
C GLU A 12 -0.36 -4.72 22.15
N VAL A 13 -1.34 -4.29 21.35
CA VAL A 13 -2.09 -3.05 21.59
C VAL A 13 -3.41 -3.45 22.23
N SER A 14 -3.55 -3.16 23.52
CA SER A 14 -4.82 -3.32 24.22
C SER A 14 -5.75 -2.17 23.85
N PHE A 15 -6.81 -2.46 23.10
CA PHE A 15 -7.87 -1.50 22.80
C PHE A 15 -8.84 -1.46 24.00
N VAL A 16 -8.57 -0.62 24.98
CA VAL A 16 -9.54 -0.35 26.06
C VAL A 16 -10.58 0.63 25.52
N GLY A 17 -11.75 0.09 25.14
CA GLY A 17 -12.88 0.87 24.68
C GLY A 17 -13.43 1.75 25.81
N ASN A 18 -13.32 3.07 25.66
CA ASN A 18 -13.98 4.00 26.56
C ASN A 18 -15.36 4.33 25.98
N ASN A 19 -16.39 3.77 26.60
CA ASN A 19 -17.81 4.12 26.52
C ASN A 19 -18.57 3.81 25.19
N SER A 20 -19.38 2.75 25.27
CA SER A 20 -20.63 2.46 24.53
C SER A 20 -20.63 2.24 23.01
N VAL A 21 -19.50 1.86 22.40
CA VAL A 21 -19.53 1.10 21.13
C VAL A 21 -18.61 -0.09 21.29
N GLU A 22 -19.18 -1.28 21.33
CA GLU A 22 -18.43 -2.53 21.37
C GLU A 22 -17.70 -2.68 20.03
N TYR A 23 -16.41 -2.31 20.02
CA TYR A 23 -15.61 -2.38 18.81
C TYR A 23 -15.16 -3.83 18.61
N GLU A 24 -15.88 -4.57 17.77
CA GLU A 24 -15.48 -5.92 17.37
C GLU A 24 -14.24 -5.86 16.48
N SER A 25 -13.08 -6.15 17.07
CA SER A 25 -11.86 -6.41 16.30
C SER A 25 -11.73 -7.91 16.06
N ARG A 26 -11.66 -8.32 14.79
CA ARG A 26 -11.35 -9.70 14.41
C ARG A 26 -9.98 -9.75 13.76
N CYS A 27 -9.11 -10.62 14.28
CA CYS A 27 -7.81 -10.85 13.67
C CYS A 27 -8.00 -11.51 12.31
N VAL A 28 -7.50 -10.87 11.25
CA VAL A 28 -7.47 -11.42 9.89
C VAL A 28 -6.04 -11.73 9.50
N ARG A 29 -5.82 -12.84 8.79
CA ARG A 29 -4.49 -13.13 8.24
C ARG A 29 -4.21 -12.11 7.14
N ARG A 30 -3.02 -11.49 7.17
CA ARG A 30 -2.58 -10.50 6.17
C ARG A 30 -2.78 -11.00 4.74
N LYS A 31 -2.48 -12.28 4.49
CA LYS A 31 -2.63 -12.91 3.18
C LYS A 31 -4.08 -12.85 2.70
N ASP A 32 -5.01 -13.37 3.49
CA ASP A 32 -6.43 -13.43 3.15
C ASP A 32 -7.01 -12.04 2.86
N LEU A 33 -6.63 -11.05 3.68
CA LEU A 33 -7.07 -9.66 3.48
C LEU A 33 -6.57 -9.09 2.14
N LEU A 34 -5.28 -9.26 1.84
CA LEU A 34 -4.68 -8.74 0.60
C LEU A 34 -5.20 -9.45 -0.64
N GLU A 35 -5.39 -10.77 -0.59
CA GLU A 35 -5.96 -11.54 -1.70
C GLU A 35 -7.40 -11.10 -1.97
N THR A 36 -8.20 -10.91 -0.92
CA THR A 36 -9.58 -10.41 -1.05
C THR A 36 -9.59 -9.02 -1.69
N LEU A 37 -8.79 -8.09 -1.18
CA LEU A 37 -8.69 -6.73 -1.75
C LEU A 37 -8.22 -6.73 -3.21
N ALA A 38 -7.28 -7.61 -3.58
CA ALA A 38 -6.82 -7.72 -4.95
C ALA A 38 -7.90 -8.26 -5.90
N ASN A 39 -8.73 -9.21 -5.44
CA ASN A 39 -9.79 -9.81 -6.22
C ASN A 39 -10.99 -8.88 -6.46
N GLU A 40 -11.24 -7.93 -5.55
CA GLU A 40 -12.29 -6.93 -5.69
C GLU A 40 -11.92 -5.80 -6.68
N LEU A 41 -10.67 -5.75 -7.15
CA LEU A 41 -10.24 -4.75 -8.12
C LEU A 41 -10.45 -5.22 -9.56
N PRO A 42 -10.68 -4.28 -10.50
CA PRO A 42 -10.68 -4.60 -11.92
C PRO A 42 -9.41 -5.30 -12.37
N GLN A 43 -9.54 -6.22 -13.33
CA GLN A 43 -8.40 -6.91 -13.91
C GLN A 43 -7.38 -5.90 -14.46
N GLY A 44 -6.10 -6.08 -14.10
CA GLY A 44 -5.02 -5.18 -14.51
C GLY A 44 -4.83 -3.93 -13.65
N ALA A 45 -5.63 -3.74 -12.59
CA ALA A 45 -5.44 -2.63 -11.65
C ALA A 45 -4.14 -2.73 -10.83
N ILE A 46 -3.69 -3.95 -10.51
CA ILE A 46 -2.43 -4.19 -9.78
C ILE A 46 -1.37 -4.69 -10.76
N ARG A 47 -0.23 -4.00 -10.79
CA ARG A 47 0.96 -4.43 -11.53
C ARG A 47 2.10 -4.77 -10.57
N TYR A 48 2.37 -6.07 -10.42
CA TYR A 48 3.47 -6.57 -9.60
C TYR A 48 4.84 -6.25 -10.22
N SER A 49 5.88 -6.25 -9.38
CA SER A 49 7.27 -5.96 -9.77
C SER A 49 7.52 -4.55 -10.34
N SER A 50 6.61 -3.60 -10.07
CA SER A 50 6.71 -2.21 -10.53
C SER A 50 7.52 -1.35 -9.56
N LYS A 51 8.83 -1.61 -9.44
CA LYS A 51 9.71 -0.74 -8.64
C LYS A 51 9.94 0.57 -9.39
N VAL A 52 9.70 1.70 -8.72
CA VAL A 52 10.02 3.03 -9.27
C VAL A 52 11.53 3.25 -9.25
N ASP A 53 12.08 3.66 -10.38
CA ASP A 53 13.48 4.04 -10.56
C ASP A 53 13.64 5.55 -10.53
N SER A 54 12.82 6.29 -11.29
CA SER A 54 12.84 7.75 -11.32
C SER A 54 11.47 8.34 -11.65
N ILE A 55 11.28 9.62 -11.29
CA ILE A 55 10.04 10.36 -11.52
C ILE A 55 10.40 11.70 -12.17
N GLU A 56 9.81 11.97 -13.31
CA GLU A 56 9.96 13.21 -14.07
C GLU A 56 8.66 14.00 -14.07
N GLU A 57 8.78 15.32 -14.07
CA GLU A 57 7.62 16.21 -14.22
C GLU A 57 7.39 16.50 -15.71
N SER A 58 6.22 16.12 -16.21
CA SER A 58 5.81 16.30 -17.61
C SER A 58 4.53 17.14 -17.67
N GLY A 59 4.70 18.45 -17.49
CA GLY A 59 3.61 19.42 -17.42
C GLY A 59 2.64 19.11 -16.27
N PRO A 60 1.32 19.01 -16.51
CA PRO A 60 0.34 18.71 -15.45
C PRO A 60 0.31 17.23 -15.03
N SER A 61 1.26 16.42 -15.50
CA SER A 61 1.33 14.98 -15.23
C SER A 61 2.74 14.58 -14.85
N LYS A 62 2.88 13.58 -13.98
CA LYS A 62 4.18 12.98 -13.67
C LYS A 62 4.41 11.74 -14.50
N LEU A 63 5.67 11.51 -14.83
CA LEU A 63 6.14 10.46 -15.69
C LEU A 63 7.05 9.58 -14.83
N VAL A 64 6.61 8.36 -14.55
CA VAL A 64 7.26 7.43 -13.61
C VAL A 64 7.98 6.38 -14.43
N HIS A 65 9.30 6.33 -14.32
CA HIS A 65 10.13 5.29 -14.90
C HIS A 65 10.30 4.16 -13.90
N LEU A 66 10.05 2.95 -14.34
CA LEU A 66 10.16 1.75 -13.54
C LEU A 66 11.50 1.06 -13.83
N ALA A 67 11.98 0.29 -12.85
CA ALA A 67 13.24 -0.45 -12.96
C ALA A 67 13.24 -1.52 -14.07
N ASP A 68 12.06 -1.90 -14.58
CA ASP A 68 11.91 -2.80 -15.72
C ASP A 68 11.92 -2.07 -17.08
N GLY A 69 12.22 -0.76 -17.08
CA GLY A 69 12.29 0.07 -18.28
C GLY A 69 10.93 0.54 -18.82
N SER A 70 9.83 0.16 -18.17
CA SER A 70 8.50 0.68 -18.49
C SER A 70 8.28 2.05 -17.90
N THR A 71 7.43 2.83 -18.58
CA THR A 71 7.10 4.18 -18.16
C THR A 71 5.60 4.35 -17.96
N ILE A 72 5.18 4.89 -16.81
CA ILE A 72 3.78 5.16 -16.46
C ILE A 72 3.56 6.66 -16.38
N ARG A 73 2.54 7.17 -17.07
CA ARG A 73 2.10 8.57 -16.95
C ARG A 73 0.95 8.67 -15.97
N THR A 74 1.09 9.48 -14.93
CA THR A 74 0.05 9.69 -13.90
C THR A 74 -0.32 11.17 -13.77
N LYS A 75 -1.62 11.44 -13.60
CA LYS A 75 -2.16 12.78 -13.34
C LYS A 75 -2.29 13.08 -11.84
N VAL A 76 -2.44 12.05 -11.00
CA VAL A 76 -2.63 12.16 -9.55
C VAL A 76 -1.75 11.10 -8.87
N ASN A 77 -0.92 11.51 -7.93
CA ASN A 77 -0.09 10.58 -7.16
C ASN A 77 -0.71 10.32 -5.78
N LEU A 78 -0.96 9.06 -5.46
CA LEU A 78 -1.23 8.57 -4.12
C LEU A 78 -0.18 7.51 -3.82
N SER A 79 0.93 7.90 -3.19
CA SER A 79 1.96 6.99 -2.72
C SER A 79 1.51 6.37 -1.39
N LEU A 80 1.31 5.05 -1.37
CA LEU A 80 0.87 4.30 -0.18
C LEU A 80 2.03 3.86 0.72
N GLU A 81 3.25 4.36 0.46
CA GLU A 81 4.47 4.09 1.24
C GLU A 81 4.86 5.24 2.18
N SER A 82 4.27 6.42 2.01
CA SER A 82 4.26 7.54 2.96
C SER A 82 3.37 8.64 2.36
N LEU A 83 2.46 9.20 3.16
CA LEU A 83 1.59 10.30 2.77
C LEU A 83 2.42 11.56 2.49
N THR A 84 2.75 11.83 1.24
CA THR A 84 3.05 13.20 0.83
C THR A 84 2.76 13.35 -0.66
N TRP A 85 1.71 14.12 -0.98
CA TRP A 85 1.76 15.34 -1.79
C TRP A 85 0.32 15.79 -2.02
N ILE A 86 -0.14 16.66 -1.12
CA ILE A 86 -1.33 17.49 -1.35
C ILE A 86 -0.80 18.78 -1.98
N PRO A 87 -0.96 19.04 -3.28
CA PRO A 87 -0.86 20.40 -3.77
C PRO A 87 -2.15 21.12 -3.34
N TYR A 88 -2.04 21.96 -2.30
CA TYR A 88 -2.95 23.10 -2.19
C TYR A 88 -2.58 24.06 -3.33
N TYR A 89 -3.61 24.58 -4.01
CA TYR A 89 -3.51 25.60 -5.04
C TYR A 89 -2.63 26.78 -4.61
#